data_AF-A0A926JLH0-F1
#
_entry.id   AF-A0A926JLH0-F1
#
_cell.length_a   1.000
_cell.length_b   1.000
_cell.length_c   1.000
_cell.angle_alpha   90.00
_cell.angle_beta   90.00
_cell.angle_gamma   90.00
#
_symmetry.space_group_name_H-M   'P 1'
#
loop_
_entity.id
_entity.type
_entity.pdbx_description
1 polymer ?
#
loop_
_entity_poly.entity_id
_entity_poly.type
_entity_poly.pdbx_seq_one_letter_code
_entity_poly.pdbx_strand_id
1 'polypeptide(L)' 'MSDAPNITDEEITELRDLWAGPRVTTPFLVRLAEHYLRAEADGVTDPAEHFAKHLRVQRPTVLVYMRMARNRGLIQRNRP' A
#
# COMPACT_ATOMS: atom_id res chain seq x y z
N MET A 1 -1.52 23.76 -2.46
CA MET A 1 -1.95 22.84 -3.54
C MET A 1 -1.26 21.53 -3.23
N SER A 2 -2.01 20.52 -2.81
CA SER A 2 -1.43 19.24 -2.42
C SER A 2 -1.40 18.34 -3.64
N ASP A 3 -0.25 18.29 -4.32
CA ASP A 3 0.04 17.27 -5.32
C ASP A 3 0.14 15.93 -4.58
N ALA A 4 -0.99 15.23 -4.47
CA ALA A 4 -0.98 13.83 -4.09
C ALA A 4 -0.20 13.08 -5.19
N PRO A 5 0.72 12.16 -4.84
CA PRO A 5 1.39 11.38 -5.85
C PRO A 5 0.35 10.62 -6.63
N ASN A 6 0.58 10.60 -7.94
CA ASN A 6 -0.18 9.82 -8.88
C ASN A 6 0.11 8.35 -8.61
N ILE A 7 -0.58 7.75 -7.63
CA ILE A 7 -0.96 6.37 -7.83
C ILE A 7 -2.01 6.39 -8.94
N THR A 8 -1.68 5.75 -10.04
CA THR A 8 -2.58 5.74 -11.19
C THR A 8 -3.80 4.87 -10.88
N ASP A 9 -4.92 5.14 -11.54
CA ASP A 9 -6.12 4.30 -11.41
C ASP A 9 -5.83 2.83 -11.81
N GLU A 10 -4.86 2.62 -12.72
CA GLU A 10 -4.36 1.29 -13.11
C GLU A 10 -3.69 0.57 -11.94
N GLU A 11 -2.82 1.25 -11.18
CA GLU A 11 -2.14 0.68 -10.00
C GLU A 11 -3.14 0.39 -8.86
N ILE A 12 -4.16 1.23 -8.70
CA ILE A 12 -5.27 0.96 -7.77
C ILE A 12 -6.08 -0.27 -8.21
N THR A 13 -6.27 -0.43 -9.51
CA THR A 13 -7.01 -1.55 -10.09
C THR A 13 -6.22 -2.85 -9.93
N GLU A 14 -4.91 -2.85 -10.21
CA GLU A 14 -4.01 -3.98 -9.92
C GLU A 14 -4.08 -4.37 -8.43
N LEU A 15 -3.99 -3.40 -7.52
CA LEU A 15 -4.09 -3.67 -6.07
C LEU A 15 -5.44 -4.27 -5.67
N ARG A 16 -6.54 -3.83 -6.29
CA ARG A 16 -7.88 -4.38 -6.06
C ARG A 16 -8.04 -5.78 -6.63
N ASP A 17 -7.48 -6.05 -7.79
CA ASP A 17 -7.53 -7.36 -8.44
C ASP A 17 -6.72 -8.39 -7.64
N LEU A 18 -5.56 -7.97 -7.10
CA LEU A 18 -4.77 -8.77 -6.18
C LEU A 18 -5.45 -8.98 -4.82
N TRP A 19 -6.36 -8.08 -4.46
CA TRP A 19 -7.24 -8.20 -3.29
C TRP A 19 -8.47 -9.08 -3.62
N ALA A 20 -8.19 -10.34 -3.99
CA ALA A 20 -9.20 -11.32 -4.42
C ALA A 20 -10.02 -11.95 -3.25
N GLY A 21 -10.57 -11.13 -2.36
CA GLY A 21 -11.50 -11.56 -1.30
C GLY A 21 -10.88 -11.70 0.11
N PRO A 22 -11.36 -12.64 0.96
CA PRO A 22 -11.10 -12.62 2.41
C PRO A 22 -9.66 -12.97 2.82
N ARG A 23 -8.79 -13.35 1.88
CA ARG A 23 -7.41 -13.77 2.16
C ARG A 23 -6.40 -12.78 1.59
N VAL A 24 -5.61 -12.22 2.48
CA VAL A 24 -4.46 -11.38 2.16
C VAL A 24 -3.35 -12.23 1.54
N THR A 25 -3.03 -11.97 0.28
CA THR A 25 -2.01 -12.72 -0.48
C THR A 25 -0.63 -12.05 -0.39
N THR A 26 0.43 -12.84 -0.59
CA THR A 26 1.79 -12.28 -0.66
C THR A 26 1.96 -11.27 -1.81
N PRO A 27 1.49 -11.53 -3.05
CA PRO A 27 1.54 -10.55 -4.14
C PRO A 27 0.87 -9.22 -3.78
N PHE A 28 -0.31 -9.25 -3.16
CA PHE A 28 -0.98 -8.05 -2.67
C PHE A 28 -0.13 -7.28 -1.65
N LEU A 29 0.45 -7.98 -0.67
CA LEU A 29 1.30 -7.35 0.36
C LEU A 29 2.57 -6.71 -0.23
N VAL A 30 3.18 -7.35 -1.22
CA VAL A 30 4.36 -6.81 -1.91
C VAL A 30 3.99 -5.53 -2.65
N ARG A 31 2.96 -5.58 -3.52
CA ARG A 31 2.52 -4.41 -4.30
C ARG A 31 2.06 -3.26 -3.43
N LEU A 32 1.25 -3.54 -2.41
CA LEU A 32 0.79 -2.50 -1.49
C LEU A 32 1.99 -1.83 -0.81
N ALA A 33 2.98 -2.61 -0.38
CA ALA A 33 4.15 -2.06 0.28
C ALA A 33 5.05 -1.24 -0.66
N GLU A 34 5.20 -1.66 -1.92
CA GLU A 34 5.92 -0.89 -2.96
C GLU A 34 5.26 0.48 -3.18
N HIS A 35 3.95 0.51 -3.45
CA HIS A 35 3.22 1.76 -3.66
C HIS A 35 3.18 2.63 -2.40
N TYR A 36 3.06 2.01 -1.22
CA TYR A 36 3.08 2.74 0.04
C TYR A 36 4.41 3.44 0.29
N LEU A 37 5.54 2.75 0.09
CA LEU A 37 6.86 3.34 0.26
C LEU A 37 7.14 4.42 -0.80
N ARG A 38 6.67 4.22 -2.04
CA ARG A 38 6.75 5.25 -3.08
C ARG A 38 5.96 6.50 -2.68
N ALA A 39 4.73 6.33 -2.20
CA ALA A 39 3.91 7.44 -1.72
C ALA A 39 4.55 8.19 -0.54
N GLU A 40 5.23 7.50 0.38
CA GLU A 40 6.02 8.14 1.44
C GLU A 40 7.20 8.95 0.85
N ALA A 41 7.93 8.39 -0.10
CA ALA A 41 9.06 9.05 -0.76
C ALA A 41 8.63 10.28 -1.57
N ASP A 42 7.44 10.24 -2.17
CA ASP A 42 6.84 11.33 -2.93
C ASP A 42 6.20 12.41 -2.01
N GLY A 43 6.24 12.23 -0.68
CA GLY A 43 5.81 13.23 0.29
C GLY A 43 4.32 13.17 0.69
N VAL A 44 3.65 12.02 0.52
CA VAL A 44 2.28 11.85 1.02
C VAL A 44 2.24 11.95 2.52
N THR A 45 1.43 12.87 3.01
CA THR A 45 1.27 13.12 4.45
C THR A 45 0.65 11.93 5.19
N ASP A 46 -0.30 11.22 4.58
CA ASP A 46 -0.88 10.00 5.16
C ASP A 46 -1.14 8.93 4.07
N PRO A 47 -0.12 8.13 3.72
CA PRO A 47 -0.28 7.08 2.72
C PRO A 47 -1.31 6.05 3.17
N ALA A 48 -1.36 5.72 4.46
CA ALA A 48 -2.30 4.74 4.99
C ALA A 48 -3.77 5.16 4.76
N GLU A 49 -4.09 6.44 5.01
CA GLU A 49 -5.41 7.00 4.73
C GLU A 49 -5.71 7.04 3.22
N HIS A 50 -4.69 7.37 2.41
CA HIS A 50 -4.81 7.39 0.95
C HIS A 50 -5.20 6.00 0.40
N PHE A 51 -4.45 4.95 0.73
CA PHE A 51 -4.74 3.58 0.31
C PHE A 51 -6.05 3.03 0.89
N ALA A 52 -6.41 3.42 2.12
CA ALA A 52 -7.64 2.98 2.77
C ALA A 52 -8.88 3.37 1.95
N LYS A 53 -8.90 4.60 1.41
CA LYS A 53 -9.98 5.10 0.55
C LYS A 53 -10.11 4.29 -0.74
N HIS A 54 -9.00 4.00 -1.40
CA HIS A 54 -8.99 3.25 -2.68
C HIS A 54 -9.40 1.78 -2.49
N LEU A 55 -8.88 1.13 -1.44
CA LEU A 55 -9.18 -0.25 -1.09
C LEU A 55 -10.54 -0.42 -0.38
N ARG A 56 -11.22 0.68 -0.02
CA ARG A 56 -12.47 0.68 0.76
C ARG A 56 -12.34 -0.10 2.08
N VAL A 57 -11.21 0.07 2.74
CA VAL A 57 -10.92 -0.49 4.07
C VAL A 57 -10.66 0.64 5.07
N GLN A 58 -10.53 0.31 6.35
CA GLN A 58 -10.15 1.31 7.34
C GLN A 58 -8.63 1.52 7.33
N ARG A 59 -8.17 2.74 7.64
CA ARG A 59 -6.74 3.06 7.79
C ARG A 59 -5.94 2.06 8.64
N PRO A 60 -6.43 1.58 9.80
CA PRO A 60 -5.73 0.55 10.58
C PRO A 60 -5.52 -0.76 9.81
N THR A 61 -6.42 -1.12 8.89
CA THR A 61 -6.30 -2.31 8.05
C THR A 61 -5.08 -2.22 7.13
N VAL A 62 -4.85 -1.05 6.52
CA VAL A 62 -3.66 -0.81 5.69
C VAL A 62 -2.39 -0.93 6.52
N LEU A 63 -2.37 -0.35 7.73
CA LEU A 63 -1.22 -0.46 8.64
C LEU A 63 -0.95 -1.91 9.06
N VAL A 64 -2.01 -2.71 9.25
CA VAL A 64 -1.88 -4.16 9.50
C VAL A 64 -1.25 -4.85 8.30
N TYR A 65 -1.65 -4.54 7.07
CA TYR A 65 -1.03 -5.10 5.87
C TYR A 65 0.45 -4.73 5.75
N MET A 66 0.81 -3.47 6.00
CA MET A 66 2.20 -3.03 6.04
C MET A 66 3.02 -3.75 7.12
N ARG A 67 2.42 -3.99 8.29
CA ARG A 67 3.05 -4.80 9.35
C ARG A 67 3.25 -6.25 8.89
N MET A 68 2.27 -6.86 8.21
CA MET A 68 2.39 -8.21 7.65
C MET A 68 3.51 -8.29 6.62
N ALA A 69 3.59 -7.31 5.70
CA ALA A 69 4.64 -7.24 4.69
C ALA A 69 6.04 -7.16 5.33
N ARG A 70 6.20 -6.32 6.36
CA ARG A 70 7.45 -6.20 7.13
C ARG A 70 7.81 -7.49 7.86
N ASN A 71 6.85 -8.10 8.57
CA ASN A 71 7.09 -9.33 9.34
C ASN A 71 7.46 -10.52 8.45
N ARG A 72 7.00 -10.52 7.19
CA ARG A 72 7.33 -11.55 6.20
C ARG A 72 8.62 -11.24 5.42
N GLY A 73 9.30 -10.13 5.71
CA GLY A 73 10.52 -9.72 4.99
C GLY A 73 10.26 -9.32 3.53
N LEU A 74 9.02 -8.99 3.17
CA LEU A 74 8.62 -8.66 1.79
C LEU A 74 9.03 -7.24 1.37
N ILE A 75 9.39 -6.42 2.34
CA ILE A 75 9.92 -5.07 2.13
C ILE A 75 11.32 -5.04 2.71
N GLN A 76 12.33 -4.99 1.83
CA GLN A 76 13.69 -4.74 2.26
C GLN A 76 13.75 -3.32 2.82
N ARG A 77 14.10 -3.19 4.11
CA ARG A 77 14.60 -1.91 4.61
C ARG A 77 15.79 -1.58 3.75
N ASN A 78 15.68 -0.55 2.92
CA ASN A 78 16.81 0.07 2.25
C ASN A 78 17.81 0.41 3.38
N ARG A 79 18.83 -0.43 3.53
CA ARG A 79 19.94 -0.18 4.45
C ARG A 79 20.88 0.72 3.64
N PRO A 80 21.23 1.93 4.10
CA PRO A 80 22.35 2.64 3.52
C PRO A 80 23.62 1.81 3.61
#